data_AF-A0A6I4ZHH3-F1
#
_entry.id   AF-A0A6I4ZHH3-F1
#
_cell.length_a   1.000
_cell.length_b   1.000
_cell.length_c   1.000
_cell.angle_alpha   90.00
_cell.angle_beta   90.00
_cell.angle_gamma   90.00
#
_symmetry.space_group_name_H-M   'P 1'
#
loop_
_entity.id
_entity.type
_entity.pdbx_description
1 polymer ?
#
loop_
_entity_poly.entity_id
_entity_poly.type
_entity_poly.pdbx_seq_one_letter_code
_entity_poly.pdbx_strand_id
1 'polypeptide(L)'
;MRGVSGACAGASGAGRRRVPAAGGAIEALGGGRDRGVAARPSGDALRSRRDAVRLRVAAAGALAVATLGLGACGDSEEPTETITVFAAASLTEAFGELAAAFEEEHPRITVRLSFAGSATLRTQILEGAPAAVFASASPDEVATLDAAGLVIEELALATNTLVVATGADGIEAFEDLALPGLRLVLAAEDVPAGRYARKSLALAGDDFAGRVLANVRSNEANVRATLAKVELGEADAAIVYASDFRAADEGVRAIAIPERFQVAAAYRIALLSESAGARAFLAFATSPEGMATLARHGFTAVGVTP
;
A
#
# COMPACT_ATOMS: atom_id res chain seq x y z
N MET A 1 -60.44 -40.19 5.09
CA MET A 1 -61.47 -39.22 4.65
C MET A 1 -60.76 -37.94 4.21
N ARG A 2 -60.95 -37.54 2.93
CA ARG A 2 -60.54 -36.28 2.25
C ARG A 2 -59.01 -36.02 2.18
N GLY A 3 -58.29 -36.06 1.05
CA GLY A 3 -58.57 -35.60 -0.33
C GLY A 3 -58.43 -34.06 -0.36
N VAL A 4 -57.59 -33.38 -1.17
CA VAL A 4 -57.28 -33.38 -2.62
C VAL A 4 -56.05 -32.43 -2.78
N SER A 5 -54.90 -32.73 -3.40
CA SER A 5 -54.49 -33.02 -4.80
C SER A 5 -54.54 -31.83 -5.80
N GLY A 6 -53.44 -31.65 -6.55
CA GLY A 6 -53.38 -30.99 -7.88
C GLY A 6 -52.78 -29.58 -7.87
N ALA A 7 -51.54 -29.28 -8.27
CA ALA A 7 -50.71 -29.64 -9.44
C ALA A 7 -50.90 -28.76 -10.70
N CYS A 8 -49.76 -28.28 -11.21
CA CYS A 8 -49.36 -28.07 -12.61
C CYS A 8 -49.63 -26.74 -13.36
N ALA A 9 -48.49 -26.13 -13.75
CA ALA A 9 -48.02 -25.88 -15.13
C ALA A 9 -48.13 -24.48 -15.78
N GLY A 10 -47.07 -24.15 -16.55
CA GLY A 10 -47.03 -23.15 -17.64
C GLY A 10 -46.04 -22.00 -17.39
N ALA A 11 -44.77 -22.01 -17.81
CA ALA A 11 -44.17 -21.98 -19.16
C ALA A 11 -44.07 -20.58 -19.82
N SER A 12 -42.86 -20.32 -20.35
CA SER A 12 -42.49 -19.45 -21.49
C SER A 12 -42.29 -17.94 -21.26
N GLY A 13 -41.16 -17.43 -21.75
CA GLY A 13 -40.94 -15.99 -21.94
C GLY A 13 -39.51 -15.57 -22.25
N ALA A 14 -38.94 -16.02 -23.37
CA ALA A 14 -37.71 -15.45 -23.92
C ALA A 14 -37.93 -13.99 -24.37
N GLY A 15 -37.02 -13.08 -24.00
CA GLY A 15 -37.10 -11.66 -24.35
C GLY A 15 -35.74 -10.99 -24.52
N ARG A 16 -35.05 -11.28 -25.62
CA ARG A 16 -33.95 -10.45 -26.14
C ARG A 16 -34.52 -9.19 -26.80
N ARG A 17 -34.13 -7.99 -26.36
CA ARG A 17 -34.19 -6.73 -27.15
C ARG A 17 -32.97 -5.87 -26.76
N ARG A 18 -31.96 -5.80 -27.63
CA ARG A 18 -31.72 -4.81 -28.71
C ARG A 18 -31.32 -3.42 -28.19
N VAL A 19 -30.01 -3.19 -28.27
CA VAL A 19 -29.34 -1.89 -28.29
C VAL A 19 -29.79 -1.11 -29.53
N PRO A 20 -30.11 0.19 -29.45
CA PRO A 20 -30.28 1.03 -30.63
C PRO A 20 -28.93 1.57 -31.11
N ALA A 21 -28.65 1.37 -32.39
CA ALA A 21 -27.69 2.14 -33.16
C ALA A 21 -28.45 3.16 -34.02
N ALA A 22 -28.10 4.43 -33.89
CA ALA A 22 -28.32 5.53 -34.84
C ALA A 22 -27.39 6.66 -34.36
N GLY A 23 -26.53 7.31 -35.15
CA GLY A 23 -26.58 7.56 -36.59
C GLY A 23 -26.82 9.06 -36.80
N GLY A 24 -25.76 9.83 -36.99
CA GLY A 24 -25.77 11.26 -37.36
C GLY A 24 -24.32 11.75 -37.49
N ALA A 25 -23.70 11.63 -38.67
CA ALA A 25 -23.72 12.62 -39.75
C ALA A 25 -23.02 13.93 -39.36
N ILE A 26 -21.74 14.06 -39.74
CA ILE A 26 -21.10 15.36 -39.92
C ILE A 26 -20.54 15.39 -41.35
N GLU A 27 -20.99 16.40 -42.06
CA GLU A 27 -20.77 16.71 -43.46
C GLU A 27 -19.32 17.00 -43.83
N ALA A 28 -19.09 16.80 -45.13
CA ALA A 28 -17.87 17.05 -45.87
C ALA A 28 -17.64 18.53 -46.19
N LEU A 29 -16.37 18.93 -46.17
CA LEU A 29 -15.75 19.97 -47.00
C LEU A 29 -14.41 19.36 -47.43
N GLY A 30 -13.96 19.23 -48.68
CA GLY A 30 -14.33 19.90 -49.92
C GLY A 30 -13.08 20.57 -50.51
N GLY A 31 -12.44 19.93 -51.51
CA GLY A 31 -11.47 20.54 -52.46
C GLY A 31 -10.01 20.65 -51.98
N GLY A 32 -8.96 20.43 -52.76
CA GLY A 32 -8.74 20.08 -54.17
C GLY A 32 -7.23 19.85 -54.36
N ARG A 33 -6.82 18.71 -54.96
CA ARG A 33 -6.10 18.59 -56.26
C ARG A 33 -4.99 19.61 -56.54
N ASP A 34 -3.75 19.11 -56.61
CA ASP A 34 -2.86 19.08 -57.80
C ASP A 34 -1.57 18.31 -57.43
N ARG A 35 -1.24 17.14 -58.01
CA ARG A 35 -0.66 16.81 -59.32
C ARG A 35 0.63 17.57 -59.68
N GLY A 36 1.72 16.80 -59.81
CA GLY A 36 3.02 17.22 -60.37
C GLY A 36 4.11 16.21 -59.99
N VAL A 37 4.11 15.01 -60.59
CA VAL A 37 4.95 14.60 -61.74
C VAL A 37 6.40 14.26 -61.37
N ALA A 38 6.76 13.05 -61.79
CA ALA A 38 8.02 12.31 -61.67
C ALA A 38 9.30 13.03 -62.12
N ALA A 39 10.46 12.58 -61.59
CA ALA A 39 11.55 12.01 -62.39
C ALA A 39 12.66 11.37 -61.51
N ARG A 40 12.97 10.11 -61.80
CA ARG A 40 14.32 9.47 -61.73
C ARG A 40 14.76 9.26 -63.20
N PRO A 41 15.99 8.81 -63.56
CA PRO A 41 17.23 8.52 -62.81
C PRO A 41 18.48 9.21 -63.46
N SER A 42 19.70 9.07 -62.93
CA SER A 42 20.84 8.27 -63.49
C SER A 42 22.11 8.81 -62.77
N GLY A 43 23.13 8.07 -62.36
CA GLY A 43 23.97 7.16 -63.15
C GLY A 43 25.29 7.85 -63.49
N ASP A 44 26.41 7.32 -62.98
CA ASP A 44 27.80 7.50 -63.43
C ASP A 44 28.61 8.78 -63.13
N ALA A 45 29.61 8.60 -62.25
CA ALA A 45 31.02 9.02 -62.43
C ALA A 45 31.80 8.71 -61.13
N LEU A 46 32.25 7.47 -60.89
CA LEU A 46 33.60 6.98 -61.23
C LEU A 46 34.74 8.00 -61.09
N ARG A 47 35.54 7.79 -60.03
CA ARG A 47 37.00 7.60 -60.01
C ARG A 47 37.93 8.77 -60.42
N SER A 48 39.06 8.81 -59.70
CA SER A 48 40.28 9.59 -59.94
C SER A 48 40.25 10.95 -59.21
N ARG A 49 41.13 11.23 -58.25
CA ARG A 49 42.59 11.22 -58.41
C ARG A 49 43.33 10.88 -57.11
N ARG A 50 44.30 9.99 -57.30
CA ARG A 50 45.36 9.60 -56.38
C ARG A 50 46.32 10.77 -56.07
N ASP A 51 46.81 10.75 -54.84
CA ASP A 51 48.20 10.93 -54.42
C ASP A 51 49.05 12.09 -54.95
N ALA A 52 49.66 12.78 -53.99
CA ALA A 52 50.99 13.40 -54.01
C ALA A 52 51.02 14.94 -54.03
N VAL A 53 51.02 15.53 -52.83
CA VAL A 53 52.05 16.52 -52.47
C VAL A 53 52.51 16.22 -51.05
N ARG A 54 53.69 15.60 -50.94
CA ARG A 54 54.42 15.38 -49.69
C ARG A 54 55.33 16.59 -49.41
N LEU A 55 55.31 17.03 -48.16
CA LEU A 55 56.47 17.44 -47.34
C LEU A 55 57.11 18.84 -47.52
N ARG A 56 57.21 19.52 -46.36
CA ARG A 56 58.20 20.53 -45.90
C ARG A 56 57.82 22.02 -45.93
N VAL A 57 57.21 22.50 -44.85
CA VAL A 57 57.79 23.61 -44.04
C VAL A 57 57.56 23.28 -42.57
N ALA A 58 58.67 23.12 -41.84
CA ALA A 58 58.73 22.95 -40.41
C ALA A 58 58.67 24.33 -39.71
N ALA A 59 58.28 24.30 -38.43
CA ALA A 59 58.41 25.35 -37.42
C ALA A 59 57.32 26.45 -37.39
N ALA A 60 56.17 26.10 -36.83
CA ALA A 60 55.39 26.99 -35.95
C ALA A 60 54.36 26.16 -35.18
N GLY A 61 54.35 26.25 -33.84
CA GLY A 61 53.24 25.76 -33.02
C GLY A 61 53.52 24.50 -32.20
N ALA A 62 54.68 24.41 -31.56
CA ALA A 62 54.84 23.58 -30.37
C ALA A 62 54.01 24.17 -29.21
N LEU A 63 52.70 23.90 -29.17
CA LEU A 63 51.85 24.07 -27.98
C LEU A 63 50.48 23.36 -28.11
N ALA A 64 50.45 22.08 -28.47
CA ALA A 64 49.19 21.32 -28.54
C ALA A 64 49.35 19.83 -28.19
N VAL A 65 50.26 19.49 -27.27
CA VAL A 65 50.41 18.12 -26.74
C VAL A 65 50.76 18.21 -25.25
N ALA A 66 49.81 18.60 -24.39
CA ALA A 66 49.95 18.48 -22.92
C ALA A 66 48.63 18.67 -22.13
N THR A 67 47.45 18.31 -22.64
CA THR A 67 46.19 18.42 -21.86
C THR A 67 45.18 17.29 -22.13
N LEU A 68 45.67 16.06 -22.31
CA LEU A 68 44.84 14.85 -22.30
C LEU A 68 45.36 13.95 -21.17
N GLY A 69 44.83 14.14 -19.95
CA GLY A 69 45.26 13.27 -18.84
C GLY A 69 44.71 13.52 -17.43
N LEU A 70 43.83 14.50 -17.19
CA LEU A 70 43.31 14.80 -15.84
C LEU A 70 41.80 15.09 -15.84
N GLY A 71 41.01 14.16 -16.39
CA GLY A 71 39.55 14.34 -16.52
C GLY A 71 38.73 13.09 -16.25
N ALA A 72 39.22 12.15 -15.42
CA ALA A 72 38.48 10.95 -15.07
C ALA A 72 38.57 10.65 -13.56
N CYS A 73 38.29 11.65 -12.74
CA CYS A 73 37.56 11.41 -11.49
C CYS A 73 36.11 11.81 -11.79
N GLY A 74 35.43 11.03 -12.62
CA GLY A 74 33.99 11.00 -12.54
C GLY A 74 33.68 10.29 -11.24
N ASP A 75 33.15 11.02 -10.26
CA ASP A 75 32.35 10.39 -9.22
C ASP A 75 31.38 9.49 -9.96
N SER A 76 31.66 8.20 -9.92
CA SER A 76 30.71 7.21 -10.38
C SER A 76 29.62 7.28 -9.32
N GLU A 77 28.58 8.08 -9.58
CA GLU A 77 27.35 8.00 -8.81
C GLU A 77 26.89 6.54 -8.88
N GLU A 78 27.27 5.77 -7.86
CA GLU A 78 26.78 4.41 -7.64
C GLU A 78 25.25 4.48 -7.70
N PRO A 79 24.60 3.62 -8.50
CA PRO A 79 23.18 3.77 -8.79
C PRO A 79 22.35 3.80 -7.52
N THR A 80 21.49 4.80 -7.39
CA THR A 80 20.51 4.90 -6.30
C THR A 80 19.49 3.77 -6.44
N GLU A 81 19.42 2.89 -5.45
CA GLU A 81 18.40 1.85 -5.39
C GLU A 81 17.10 2.46 -4.85
N THR A 82 15.96 2.15 -5.47
CA THR A 82 14.65 2.48 -4.91
C THR A 82 13.94 1.21 -4.52
N ILE A 83 13.56 1.10 -3.25
CA ILE A 83 12.76 -0.01 -2.73
C ILE A 83 11.33 0.46 -2.44
N THR A 84 10.35 -0.38 -2.73
CA THR A 84 8.96 -0.15 -2.35
C THR A 84 8.64 -0.94 -1.10
N VAL A 85 8.15 -0.26 -0.07
CA VAL A 85 7.75 -0.88 1.21
C VAL A 85 6.24 -0.74 1.37
N PHE A 86 5.55 -1.87 1.39
CA PHE A 86 4.12 -1.91 1.67
C PHE A 86 3.94 -2.08 3.18
N ALA A 87 3.24 -1.15 3.82
CA ALA A 87 3.05 -1.18 5.27
C ALA A 87 1.59 -0.92 5.66
N ALA A 88 1.10 -1.64 6.66
CA ALA A 88 -0.24 -1.46 7.18
C ALA A 88 -0.50 0.00 7.57
N ALA A 89 -1.72 0.50 7.34
CA ALA A 89 -2.08 1.90 7.58
C ALA A 89 -1.77 2.39 9.00
N SER A 90 -1.84 1.52 10.02
CA SER A 90 -1.49 1.89 11.40
C SER A 90 0.00 2.20 11.61
N LEU A 91 0.87 1.80 10.68
CA LEU A 91 2.32 1.99 10.75
C LEU A 91 2.77 3.31 10.10
N THR A 92 1.86 4.13 9.56
CA THR A 92 2.21 5.28 8.72
C THR A 92 3.20 6.23 9.36
N GLU A 93 2.92 6.70 10.58
CA GLU A 93 3.79 7.64 11.30
C GLU A 93 5.14 7.00 11.63
N ALA A 94 5.11 5.77 12.17
CA ALA A 94 6.31 5.05 12.57
C ALA A 94 7.22 4.73 11.38
N PHE A 95 6.66 4.27 10.27
CA PHE A 95 7.43 3.93 9.08
C PHE A 95 7.89 5.16 8.31
N GLY A 96 7.17 6.30 8.41
CA GLY A 96 7.64 7.58 7.89
C GLY A 96 8.93 8.02 8.59
N GLU A 97 8.94 8.02 9.92
CA GLU A 97 10.14 8.35 10.71
C GLU A 97 11.27 7.34 10.51
N LEU A 98 10.93 6.05 10.49
CA LEU A 98 11.90 4.97 10.28
C LEU A 98 12.54 5.02 8.90
N ALA A 99 11.77 5.30 7.84
CA ALA A 99 12.32 5.46 6.50
C ALA A 99 13.24 6.68 6.40
N ALA A 100 12.88 7.81 7.02
CA ALA A 100 13.74 8.99 7.04
C ALA A 100 15.09 8.69 7.73
N ALA A 101 15.06 8.07 8.90
CA ALA A 101 16.27 7.67 9.63
C ALA A 101 17.12 6.67 8.82
N PHE A 102 16.47 5.70 8.17
CA PHE A 102 17.16 4.75 7.30
C PHE A 102 17.84 5.43 6.11
N GLU A 103 17.18 6.37 5.44
CA GLU A 103 17.75 7.10 4.29
C GLU A 103 18.92 8.00 4.69
N GLU A 104 18.95 8.51 5.93
CA GLU A 104 20.10 9.24 6.47
C GLU A 104 21.34 8.35 6.61
N GLU A 105 21.18 7.08 7.04
CA GLU A 105 22.26 6.10 7.14
C GLU A 105 22.62 5.47 5.78
N HIS A 106 21.67 5.46 4.85
CA HIS A 106 21.78 4.82 3.54
C HIS A 106 21.48 5.81 2.40
N PRO A 107 22.33 6.82 2.15
CA PRO A 107 22.04 7.91 1.20
C PRO A 107 21.91 7.48 -0.27
N ARG A 108 22.20 6.21 -0.58
CA ARG A 108 22.04 5.60 -1.92
C ARG A 108 20.79 4.72 -2.04
N ILE A 109 19.96 4.64 -1.01
CA ILE A 109 18.71 3.89 -1.04
C ILE A 109 17.57 4.87 -0.79
N THR A 110 16.56 4.83 -1.65
CA THR A 110 15.29 5.57 -1.47
C THR A 110 14.18 4.59 -1.13
N VAL A 111 13.42 4.89 -0.08
CA VAL A 111 12.30 4.10 0.41
C VAL A 111 10.99 4.72 -0.04
N ARG A 112 10.28 4.02 -0.94
CA ARG A 112 8.91 4.38 -1.32
C ARG A 112 7.92 3.65 -0.44
N LEU A 113 7.33 4.37 0.50
CA LEU A 113 6.29 3.84 1.38
C LEU A 113 4.93 3.83 0.67
N SER A 114 4.21 2.73 0.80
CA SER A 114 2.80 2.61 0.39
C SER A 114 1.97 2.04 1.54
N PHE A 115 0.94 2.79 1.93
CA PHE A 115 0.11 2.46 3.09
C PHE A 115 -1.32 2.11 2.68
N ALA A 116 -1.83 0.99 3.18
CA ALA A 116 -3.24 0.61 3.09
C ALA A 116 -3.59 -0.46 4.16
N GLY A 117 -4.80 -1.00 4.13
CA GLY A 117 -5.14 -2.17 4.95
C GLY A 117 -4.26 -3.37 4.58
N SER A 118 -3.75 -4.12 5.56
CA SER A 118 -2.83 -5.24 5.30
C SER A 118 -3.41 -6.27 4.32
N ALA A 119 -4.72 -6.52 4.40
CA ALA A 119 -5.42 -7.42 3.48
C ALA A 119 -5.42 -6.88 2.04
N THR A 120 -5.62 -5.58 1.86
CA THR A 120 -5.52 -4.90 0.55
C THR A 120 -4.10 -4.99 -0.01
N LEU A 121 -3.08 -4.69 0.80
CA LEU A 121 -1.68 -4.76 0.38
C LEU A 121 -1.28 -6.19 0.00
N ARG A 122 -1.67 -7.18 0.80
CA ARG A 122 -1.49 -8.60 0.49
C ARG A 122 -2.11 -8.94 -0.87
N THR A 123 -3.36 -8.53 -1.12
CA THR A 123 -4.02 -8.76 -2.41
C THR A 123 -3.25 -8.11 -3.56
N GLN A 124 -2.80 -6.87 -3.40
CA GLN A 124 -1.99 -6.18 -4.42
C GLN A 124 -0.68 -6.94 -4.71
N ILE A 125 0.00 -7.46 -3.69
CA ILE A 125 1.23 -8.25 -3.85
C ILE A 125 0.93 -9.55 -4.61
N LEU A 126 -0.16 -10.26 -4.27
CA LEU A 126 -0.60 -11.46 -5.00
C LEU A 126 -0.96 -11.16 -6.46
N GLU A 127 -1.44 -9.95 -6.75
CA GLU A 127 -1.74 -9.46 -8.10
C GLU A 127 -0.49 -8.95 -8.84
N GLY A 128 0.70 -9.01 -8.22
CA GLY A 128 1.98 -8.67 -8.84
C GLY A 128 2.44 -7.23 -8.64
N ALA A 129 1.85 -6.47 -7.70
CA ALA A 129 2.37 -5.17 -7.33
C ALA A 129 3.80 -5.30 -6.76
N PRO A 130 4.76 -4.46 -7.22
CA PRO A 130 6.14 -4.58 -6.80
C PRO A 130 6.31 -4.05 -5.37
N ALA A 131 6.51 -4.96 -4.42
CA ALA A 131 6.89 -4.66 -3.05
C ALA A 131 8.18 -5.42 -2.71
N ALA A 132 9.14 -4.72 -2.12
CA ALA A 132 10.41 -5.30 -1.66
C ALA A 132 10.33 -5.77 -0.21
N VAL A 133 9.54 -5.07 0.60
CA VAL A 133 9.25 -5.38 2.01
C VAL A 133 7.75 -5.20 2.26
N PHE A 134 7.17 -6.09 3.05
CA PHE A 134 5.77 -6.01 3.48
C PHE A 134 5.66 -6.06 5.01
N ALA A 135 5.15 -5.00 5.62
CA ALA A 135 4.87 -4.91 7.05
C ALA A 135 3.36 -4.99 7.31
N SER A 136 2.92 -6.10 7.92
CA SER A 136 1.51 -6.42 8.15
C SER A 136 1.12 -6.31 9.62
N ALA A 137 -0.10 -5.83 9.87
CA ALA A 137 -0.76 -5.86 11.18
C ALA A 137 -1.26 -7.25 11.63
N SER A 138 -1.06 -8.31 10.83
CA SER A 138 -1.39 -9.67 11.21
C SER A 138 -0.49 -10.68 10.51
N PRO A 139 -0.12 -11.79 11.20
CA PRO A 139 0.67 -12.87 10.62
C PRO A 139 -0.05 -13.61 9.49
N ASP A 140 -1.40 -13.63 9.49
CA ASP A 140 -2.18 -14.39 8.50
C ASP A 140 -1.91 -13.90 7.06
N GLU A 141 -1.69 -12.61 6.90
CA GLU A 141 -1.43 -11.96 5.63
C GLU A 141 -0.07 -12.36 5.09
N VAL A 142 0.96 -12.41 5.95
CA VAL A 142 2.29 -12.87 5.56
C VAL A 142 2.27 -14.35 5.25
N ALA A 143 1.60 -15.16 6.07
CA ALA A 143 1.43 -16.60 5.84
C ALA A 143 0.75 -16.89 4.49
N THR A 144 -0.19 -16.05 4.06
CA THR A 144 -0.82 -16.19 2.74
C THR A 144 0.17 -15.92 1.59
N LEU A 145 1.06 -14.92 1.74
CA LEU A 145 2.10 -14.63 0.75
C LEU A 145 3.19 -15.72 0.74
N ASP A 146 3.54 -16.25 1.91
CA ASP A 146 4.50 -17.35 2.05
C ASP A 146 3.96 -18.63 1.39
N ALA A 147 2.68 -18.95 1.59
CA ALA A 147 2.02 -20.06 0.90
C ALA A 147 1.98 -19.89 -0.64
N ALA A 148 2.07 -18.65 -1.13
CA ALA A 148 2.22 -18.35 -2.56
C ALA A 148 3.67 -18.35 -3.05
N GLY A 149 4.66 -18.61 -2.16
CA GLY A 149 6.08 -18.63 -2.47
C GLY A 149 6.70 -17.24 -2.67
N LEU A 150 6.09 -16.20 -2.11
CA LEU A 150 6.51 -14.80 -2.29
C LEU A 150 7.36 -14.26 -1.14
N VAL A 151 7.45 -14.97 -0.01
CA VAL A 151 8.20 -14.54 1.18
C VAL A 151 9.57 -15.20 1.20
N ILE A 152 10.62 -14.39 1.38
CA ILE A 152 12.02 -14.84 1.53
C ILE A 152 12.37 -15.00 3.01
N GLU A 153 11.96 -14.03 3.82
CA GLU A 153 12.25 -13.97 5.25
C GLU A 153 11.11 -13.24 5.97
N GLU A 154 10.73 -13.70 7.16
CA GLU A 154 9.73 -13.06 8.01
C GLU A 154 10.28 -12.87 9.42
N LEU A 155 10.11 -11.66 9.97
CA LEU A 155 10.47 -11.33 11.34
C LEU A 155 9.26 -10.78 12.12
N ALA A 156 9.28 -10.98 13.44
CA ALA A 156 8.37 -10.29 14.33
C ALA A 156 8.76 -8.81 14.41
N LEU A 157 7.78 -7.91 14.27
CA LEU A 157 8.02 -6.47 14.25
C LEU A 157 7.56 -5.81 15.55
N ALA A 158 6.29 -6.00 15.89
CA ALA A 158 5.68 -5.32 17.04
C ALA A 158 4.43 -6.06 17.50
N THR A 159 3.88 -5.64 18.63
CA THR A 159 2.51 -5.91 19.02
C THR A 159 1.75 -4.62 19.30
N ASN A 160 0.42 -4.72 19.26
CA ASN A 160 -0.48 -3.62 19.55
C ASN A 160 -1.72 -4.15 20.29
N THR A 161 -2.48 -3.25 20.90
CA THR A 161 -3.73 -3.56 21.60
C THR A 161 -4.87 -2.73 21.04
N LEU A 162 -6.11 -3.17 21.27
CA LEU A 162 -7.30 -2.47 20.83
C LEU A 162 -7.82 -1.52 21.91
N VAL A 163 -8.37 -0.40 21.46
CA VAL A 163 -9.11 0.56 22.29
C VAL A 163 -10.42 0.90 21.60
N VAL A 164 -11.40 1.35 22.38
CA VAL A 164 -12.60 1.99 21.84
C VAL A 164 -12.31 3.48 21.72
N ALA A 165 -12.36 4.01 20.51
CA ALA A 165 -12.30 5.44 20.25
C ALA A 165 -13.73 6.00 20.19
N THR A 166 -14.02 7.08 20.91
CA THR A 166 -15.35 7.72 20.89
C THR A 166 -15.24 9.24 21.01
N GLY A 167 -16.01 9.95 20.20
CA GLY A 167 -16.23 11.40 20.31
C GLY A 167 -17.61 11.76 20.87
N ALA A 168 -18.41 10.75 21.24
CA ALA A 168 -19.77 10.94 21.73
C ALA A 168 -19.83 10.93 23.27
N ASP A 169 -20.82 11.65 23.81
CA ASP A 169 -21.19 11.58 25.21
C ASP A 169 -21.96 10.27 25.51
N GLY A 170 -21.87 9.78 26.74
CA GLY A 170 -22.66 8.62 27.19
C GLY A 170 -22.09 7.25 26.80
N ILE A 171 -20.89 7.23 26.20
CA ILE A 171 -20.07 6.02 26.04
C ILE A 171 -18.88 6.19 26.99
N GLU A 172 -18.85 5.41 28.06
CA GLU A 172 -17.82 5.52 29.11
C GLU A 172 -17.12 4.18 29.39
N ALA A 173 -17.72 3.07 28.97
CA ALA A 173 -17.17 1.73 29.11
C ALA A 173 -17.29 0.91 27.82
N PHE A 174 -16.48 -0.16 27.73
CA PHE A 174 -16.55 -1.11 26.60
C PHE A 174 -17.96 -1.71 26.46
N GLU A 175 -18.64 -1.95 27.58
CA GLU A 175 -20.00 -2.48 27.63
C GLU A 175 -21.04 -1.55 26.98
N ASP A 176 -20.79 -0.24 26.93
CA ASP A 176 -21.71 0.74 26.33
C ASP A 176 -21.80 0.62 24.80
N LEU A 177 -20.89 -0.10 24.17
CA LEU A 177 -20.99 -0.44 22.74
C LEU A 177 -22.27 -1.22 22.39
N ALA A 178 -22.90 -1.87 23.38
CA ALA A 178 -24.14 -2.60 23.21
C ALA A 178 -25.40 -1.72 23.35
N LEU A 179 -25.26 -0.42 23.66
CA LEU A 179 -26.40 0.49 23.80
C LEU A 179 -27.17 0.60 22.47
N PRO A 180 -28.49 0.37 22.45
CA PRO A 180 -29.27 0.44 21.22
C PRO A 180 -29.19 1.83 20.58
N GLY A 181 -29.01 1.87 19.26
CA GLY A 181 -29.00 3.12 18.49
C GLY A 181 -27.63 3.77 18.35
N LEU A 182 -26.61 3.26 19.05
CA LEU A 182 -25.21 3.66 18.87
C LEU A 182 -24.78 3.41 17.41
N ARG A 183 -24.07 4.36 16.81
CA ARG A 183 -23.44 4.26 15.49
C ARG A 183 -22.02 3.78 15.64
N LEU A 184 -21.83 2.46 15.59
CA LEU A 184 -20.51 1.84 15.66
C LEU A 184 -19.92 1.73 14.26
N VAL A 185 -18.64 2.05 14.12
CA VAL A 185 -17.87 1.73 12.91
C VAL A 185 -16.74 0.80 13.28
N LEU A 186 -16.55 -0.25 12.48
CA LEU A 186 -15.43 -1.17 12.60
C LEU A 186 -14.65 -1.17 11.29
N ALA A 187 -13.41 -1.64 11.32
CA ALA A 187 -12.80 -2.08 10.07
C ALA A 187 -13.51 -3.34 9.55
N ALA A 188 -13.45 -3.55 8.23
CA ALA A 188 -14.08 -4.68 7.57
C ALA A 188 -13.59 -6.04 8.10
N GLU A 189 -14.38 -7.08 7.88
CA GLU A 189 -14.16 -8.43 8.43
C GLU A 189 -12.86 -9.07 7.97
N ASP A 190 -12.40 -8.74 6.77
CA ASP A 190 -11.15 -9.23 6.20
C ASP A 190 -9.95 -8.35 6.57
N VAL A 191 -10.15 -7.19 7.20
CA VAL A 191 -9.09 -6.29 7.66
C VAL A 191 -8.63 -6.71 9.07
N PRO A 192 -7.31 -6.75 9.37
CA PRO A 192 -6.82 -7.19 10.68
C PRO A 192 -7.49 -6.52 11.89
N ALA A 193 -7.63 -5.19 11.90
CA ALA A 193 -8.29 -4.48 13.00
C ALA A 193 -9.75 -4.93 13.18
N GLY A 194 -10.46 -5.20 12.08
CA GLY A 194 -11.84 -5.68 12.09
C GLY A 194 -11.96 -7.12 12.59
N ARG A 195 -10.97 -7.98 12.26
CA ARG A 195 -10.85 -9.35 12.80
C ARG A 195 -10.59 -9.34 14.29
N TYR A 196 -9.60 -8.56 14.75
CA TYR A 196 -9.26 -8.48 16.16
C TYR A 196 -10.41 -7.87 16.98
N ALA A 197 -11.08 -6.82 16.48
CA ALA A 197 -12.24 -6.24 17.14
C ALA A 197 -13.36 -7.26 17.32
N ARG A 198 -13.71 -8.01 16.27
CA ARG A 198 -14.73 -9.07 16.35
C ARG A 198 -14.33 -10.21 17.28
N LYS A 199 -13.05 -10.59 17.29
CA LYS A 199 -12.51 -11.57 18.24
C LYS A 199 -12.61 -11.07 19.68
N SER A 200 -12.30 -9.80 19.93
CA SER A 200 -12.45 -9.16 21.24
C SER A 200 -13.92 -9.16 21.70
N LEU A 201 -14.85 -8.80 20.81
CA LEU A 201 -16.29 -8.86 21.10
C LEU A 201 -16.76 -10.30 21.38
N ALA A 202 -16.29 -11.29 20.62
CA ALA A 202 -16.63 -12.69 20.86
C ALA A 202 -16.14 -13.20 22.23
N LEU A 203 -14.97 -12.75 22.70
CA LEU A 203 -14.49 -13.06 24.05
C LEU A 203 -15.39 -12.50 25.16
N ALA A 204 -16.14 -11.43 24.88
CA ALA A 204 -17.14 -10.87 25.77
C ALA A 204 -18.49 -11.62 25.76
N GLY A 205 -18.65 -12.61 24.88
CA GLY A 205 -19.79 -13.50 24.80
C GLY A 205 -20.75 -13.19 23.65
N ASP A 206 -21.35 -14.24 23.08
CA ASP A 206 -22.15 -14.16 21.84
C ASP A 206 -23.34 -13.19 21.91
N ASP A 207 -24.01 -13.11 23.07
CA ASP A 207 -25.14 -12.19 23.29
C ASP A 207 -24.68 -10.72 23.27
N PHE A 208 -23.55 -10.43 23.94
CA PHE A 208 -22.96 -9.09 23.93
C PHE A 208 -22.46 -8.74 22.52
N ALA A 209 -21.68 -9.63 21.91
CA ALA A 209 -21.18 -9.45 20.54
C ALA A 209 -22.34 -9.21 19.56
N GLY A 210 -23.43 -9.98 19.64
CA GLY A 210 -24.61 -9.80 18.80
C GLY A 210 -25.24 -8.41 18.93
N ARG A 211 -25.38 -7.89 20.16
CA ARG A 211 -25.90 -6.52 20.39
C ARG A 211 -24.96 -5.46 19.83
N VAL A 212 -23.66 -5.58 20.07
CA VAL A 212 -22.66 -4.63 19.55
C VAL A 212 -22.63 -4.65 18.03
N LEU A 213 -22.64 -5.84 17.41
CA LEU A 213 -22.61 -5.98 15.95
C LEU A 213 -23.89 -5.44 15.30
N ALA A 214 -25.04 -5.50 15.99
CA ALA A 214 -26.27 -4.86 15.53
C ALA A 214 -26.17 -3.31 15.50
N ASN A 215 -25.21 -2.72 16.21
CA ASN A 215 -24.92 -1.28 16.17
C ASN A 215 -23.94 -0.87 15.06
N VAL A 216 -23.31 -1.82 14.36
CA VAL A 216 -22.39 -1.51 13.27
C VAL A 216 -23.15 -0.83 12.11
N ARG A 217 -22.68 0.34 11.69
CA ARG A 217 -23.24 1.13 10.59
C ARG A 217 -22.35 1.16 9.36
N SER A 218 -21.06 0.95 9.54
CA SER A 218 -20.10 0.89 8.46
C SER A 218 -18.92 -0.02 8.76
N ASN A 219 -18.30 -0.52 7.70
CA ASN A 219 -17.10 -1.33 7.72
C ASN A 219 -16.04 -0.67 6.83
N GLU A 220 -14.92 -0.26 7.42
CA GLU A 220 -13.90 0.51 6.68
C GLU A 220 -12.75 -0.35 6.17
N ALA A 221 -12.12 0.13 5.09
CA ALA A 221 -11.02 -0.57 4.43
C ALA A 221 -9.72 -0.66 5.26
N ASN A 222 -9.59 0.19 6.29
CA ASN A 222 -8.47 0.16 7.23
C ASN A 222 -8.82 0.89 8.54
N VAL A 223 -7.98 0.72 9.55
CA VAL A 223 -8.18 1.29 10.89
C VAL A 223 -8.15 2.82 10.91
N ARG A 224 -7.39 3.48 10.04
CA ARG A 224 -7.35 4.95 9.97
C ARG A 224 -8.64 5.52 9.40
N ALA A 225 -9.19 4.90 8.35
CA ALA A 225 -10.52 5.24 7.85
C ALA A 225 -11.61 4.99 8.90
N THR A 226 -11.42 4.00 9.77
CA THR A 226 -12.32 3.72 10.90
C THR A 226 -12.27 4.86 11.93
N LEU A 227 -11.07 5.26 12.36
CA LEU A 227 -10.87 6.36 13.32
C LEU A 227 -11.39 7.69 12.77
N ALA A 228 -11.10 8.00 11.51
CA ALA A 228 -11.52 9.24 10.85
C ALA A 228 -13.04 9.46 10.90
N LYS A 229 -13.84 8.39 10.84
CA LYS A 229 -15.31 8.52 10.97
C LYS A 229 -15.76 8.95 12.36
N VAL A 230 -15.02 8.61 13.40
CA VAL A 230 -15.30 9.10 14.77
C VAL A 230 -14.89 10.56 14.88
N GLU A 231 -13.71 10.93 14.37
CA GLU A 231 -13.21 12.31 14.35
C GLU A 231 -14.14 13.27 13.59
N LEU A 232 -14.70 12.81 12.47
CA LEU A 232 -15.67 13.55 11.66
C LEU A 232 -17.10 13.54 12.23
N GLY A 233 -17.35 12.84 13.35
CA GLY A 233 -18.68 12.70 13.95
C GLY A 233 -19.67 11.83 13.14
N GLU A 234 -19.18 11.12 12.13
CA GLU A 234 -19.96 10.15 11.33
C GLU A 234 -20.27 8.86 12.10
N ALA A 235 -19.54 8.59 13.18
CA ALA A 235 -19.74 7.47 14.10
C ALA A 235 -19.66 7.95 15.55
N ASP A 236 -20.37 7.26 16.45
CA ASP A 236 -20.30 7.55 17.89
C ASP A 236 -19.10 6.86 18.54
N ALA A 237 -18.73 5.67 18.04
CA ALA A 237 -17.56 4.94 18.48
C ALA A 237 -16.97 4.07 17.36
N ALA A 238 -15.70 3.70 17.56
CA ALA A 238 -14.98 2.71 16.78
C ALA A 238 -14.08 1.84 17.66
N ILE A 239 -13.73 0.64 17.20
CA ILE A 239 -12.65 -0.16 17.79
C ILE A 239 -11.43 -0.04 16.88
N VAL A 240 -10.34 0.52 17.42
CA VAL A 240 -9.10 0.83 16.70
C VAL A 240 -7.90 0.35 17.49
N TYR A 241 -6.68 0.46 16.94
CA TYR A 241 -5.48 0.19 17.73
C TYR A 241 -5.12 1.36 18.64
N ALA A 242 -4.48 1.06 19.77
CA ALA A 242 -3.99 2.05 20.71
C ALA A 242 -3.00 3.02 20.05
N SER A 243 -2.14 2.54 19.13
CA SER A 243 -1.20 3.39 18.39
C SER A 243 -1.91 4.42 17.51
N ASP A 244 -2.95 4.02 16.76
CA ASP A 244 -3.69 4.93 15.89
C ASP A 244 -4.39 6.02 16.70
N PHE A 245 -4.94 5.67 17.88
CA PHE A 245 -5.56 6.64 18.77
C PHE A 245 -4.59 7.72 19.27
N ARG A 246 -3.28 7.44 19.37
CA ARG A 246 -2.31 8.47 19.82
C ARG A 246 -2.20 9.65 18.84
N ALA A 247 -2.56 9.42 17.58
CA ALA A 247 -2.61 10.44 16.55
C ALA A 247 -4.02 11.04 16.38
N ALA A 248 -4.99 10.67 17.24
CA ALA A 248 -6.36 11.13 17.13
C ALA A 248 -6.52 12.61 17.55
N ASP A 249 -7.57 13.25 17.03
CA ASP A 249 -7.95 14.62 17.40
C ASP A 249 -8.33 14.75 18.90
N GLU A 250 -8.13 15.94 19.48
CA GLU A 250 -8.42 16.24 20.91
C GLU A 250 -9.88 15.98 21.32
N GLY A 251 -10.82 15.93 20.37
CA GLY A 251 -12.23 15.65 20.59
C GLY A 251 -12.58 14.17 20.76
N VAL A 252 -11.62 13.26 20.55
CA VAL A 252 -11.84 11.81 20.65
C VAL A 252 -11.17 11.27 21.92
N ARG A 253 -11.91 10.44 22.64
CA ARG A 253 -11.48 9.78 23.88
C ARG A 253 -11.23 8.30 23.63
N ALA A 254 -10.29 7.72 24.35
CA ALA A 254 -10.08 6.27 24.36
C ALA A 254 -10.69 5.66 25.62
N ILE A 255 -11.45 4.58 25.42
CA ILE A 255 -11.93 3.71 26.48
C ILE A 255 -11.18 2.38 26.36
N ALA A 256 -10.62 1.93 27.48
CA ALA A 256 -9.89 0.68 27.54
C ALA A 256 -10.85 -0.51 27.36
N ILE A 257 -10.45 -1.46 26.52
CA ILE A 257 -11.11 -2.77 26.48
C ILE A 257 -10.59 -3.60 27.66
N PRO A 258 -11.46 -4.21 28.49
CA PRO A 258 -11.04 -5.03 29.61
C PRO A 258 -10.04 -6.11 29.19
N GLU A 259 -8.99 -6.34 29.99
CA GLU A 259 -7.87 -7.24 29.65
C GLU A 259 -8.32 -8.65 29.22
N ARG A 260 -9.35 -9.20 29.87
CA ARG A 260 -9.96 -10.51 29.53
C ARG A 260 -10.58 -10.59 28.13
N PHE A 261 -10.86 -9.44 27.51
CA PHE A 261 -11.40 -9.31 26.16
C PHE A 261 -10.37 -8.73 25.19
N GLN A 262 -9.18 -8.37 25.67
CA GLN A 262 -8.14 -7.79 24.86
C GLN A 262 -7.55 -8.83 23.91
N VAL A 263 -7.19 -8.40 22.70
CA VAL A 263 -6.55 -9.25 21.71
C VAL A 263 -5.27 -8.57 21.26
N ALA A 264 -4.14 -9.22 21.52
CA ALA A 264 -2.85 -8.73 21.05
C ALA A 264 -2.77 -8.87 19.52
N ALA A 265 -2.63 -7.74 18.83
CA ALA A 265 -2.38 -7.70 17.40
C ALA A 265 -0.88 -7.88 17.16
N ALA A 266 -0.49 -8.96 16.49
CA ALA A 266 0.91 -9.25 16.19
C ALA A 266 1.27 -8.73 14.80
N TYR A 267 2.30 -7.88 14.73
CA TYR A 267 2.80 -7.31 13.49
C TYR A 267 4.01 -8.10 13.00
N ARG A 268 4.03 -8.36 11.70
CA ARG A 268 5.10 -9.08 11.01
C ARG A 268 5.67 -8.22 9.90
N ILE A 269 6.96 -8.34 9.65
CA ILE A 269 7.64 -7.73 8.51
C ILE A 269 8.30 -8.82 7.68
N ALA A 270 8.06 -8.79 6.37
CA ALA A 270 8.48 -9.81 5.44
C ALA A 270 9.33 -9.22 4.32
N LEU A 271 10.43 -9.89 3.99
CA LEU A 271 11.25 -9.63 2.81
C LEU A 271 10.63 -10.33 1.60
N LEU A 272 10.41 -9.58 0.53
CA LEU A 272 9.82 -10.07 -0.72
C LEU A 272 10.78 -9.93 -1.92
N SER A 273 11.89 -9.20 -1.74
CA SER A 273 12.94 -8.99 -2.75
C SER A 273 14.32 -9.30 -2.17
N GLU A 274 15.19 -9.89 -2.99
CA GLU A 274 16.59 -10.17 -2.67
C GLU A 274 17.52 -8.95 -2.77
N SER A 275 16.99 -7.77 -3.07
CA SER A 275 17.80 -6.57 -3.27
C SER A 275 18.50 -6.13 -1.99
N ALA A 276 19.69 -5.52 -2.14
CA ALA A 276 20.51 -5.10 -1.01
C ALA A 276 19.77 -4.08 -0.13
N GLY A 277 19.06 -3.13 -0.75
CA GLY A 277 18.24 -2.16 -0.02
C GLY A 277 17.09 -2.79 0.75
N ALA A 278 16.44 -3.83 0.22
CA ALA A 278 15.34 -4.51 0.91
C ALA A 278 15.82 -5.22 2.18
N ARG A 279 16.95 -5.93 2.08
CA ARG A 279 17.59 -6.60 3.23
C ARG A 279 18.07 -5.61 4.27
N ALA A 280 18.67 -4.50 3.84
CA ALA A 280 19.11 -3.43 4.73
C ALA A 280 17.92 -2.79 5.48
N PHE A 281 16.82 -2.50 4.78
CA PHE A 281 15.63 -1.93 5.40
C PHE A 281 14.97 -2.89 6.39
N LEU A 282 14.86 -4.18 6.07
CA LEU A 282 14.35 -5.19 7.01
C LEU A 282 15.20 -5.24 8.29
N ALA A 283 16.53 -5.25 8.15
CA ALA A 283 17.44 -5.26 9.28
C ALA A 283 17.34 -3.98 10.12
N PHE A 284 17.26 -2.81 9.47
CA PHE A 284 17.10 -1.53 10.16
C PHE A 284 15.76 -1.45 10.90
N ALA A 285 14.67 -1.87 10.26
CA ALA A 285 13.33 -1.82 10.86
C ALA A 285 13.19 -2.69 12.12
N THR A 286 13.98 -3.75 12.22
CA THR A 286 14.02 -4.67 13.36
C THR A 286 15.21 -4.43 14.31
N SER A 287 16.02 -3.40 14.04
CA SER A 287 17.13 -2.97 14.90
C SER A 287 16.63 -2.31 16.18
N PRO A 288 17.48 -2.16 17.23
CA PRO A 288 17.10 -1.43 18.44
C PRO A 288 16.55 -0.02 18.17
N GLU A 289 17.07 0.67 17.15
CA GLU A 289 16.61 1.99 16.74
C GLU A 289 15.23 1.94 16.09
N GLY A 290 15.02 1.06 15.10
CA GLY A 290 13.72 0.86 14.46
C GLY A 290 12.63 0.48 15.46
N MET A 291 12.97 -0.40 16.41
CA MET A 291 12.10 -0.83 17.49
C MET A 291 11.80 0.30 18.49
N ALA A 292 12.78 1.15 18.78
CA ALA A 292 12.57 2.35 19.59
C ALA A 292 11.66 3.37 18.88
N THR A 293 11.78 3.53 17.56
CA THR A 293 10.88 4.34 16.74
C THR A 293 9.44 3.82 16.84
N LEU A 294 9.22 2.52 16.64
CA LEU A 294 7.91 1.89 16.83
C LEU A 294 7.34 2.15 18.22
N ALA A 295 8.17 2.03 19.27
CA ALA A 295 7.75 2.27 20.65
C ALA A 295 7.31 3.73 20.91
N ARG A 296 7.99 4.73 20.32
CA ARG A 296 7.56 6.15 20.40
C ARG A 296 6.17 6.36 19.83
N HIS A 297 5.82 5.61 18.78
CA HIS A 297 4.51 5.62 18.13
C HIS A 297 3.46 4.71 18.79
N GLY A 298 3.76 4.15 19.97
CA GLY A 298 2.80 3.41 20.78
C GLY A 298 2.64 1.94 20.43
N PHE A 299 3.53 1.39 19.60
CA PHE A 299 3.67 -0.05 19.44
C PHE A 299 4.46 -0.65 20.59
N THR A 300 4.22 -1.92 20.90
CA THR A 300 5.09 -2.68 21.81
C THR A 300 6.11 -3.43 20.99
N ALA A 301 7.39 -3.08 21.14
CA ALA A 301 8.47 -3.75 20.44
C ALA A 301 8.66 -5.20 20.90
N VAL A 302 8.78 -6.14 19.95
CA VAL A 302 9.13 -7.54 20.25
C VAL A 302 10.65 -7.62 20.43
N GLY A 303 11.13 -7.91 21.63
CA GLY A 303 12.57 -8.15 21.89
C GLY A 303 13.27 -7.14 22.80
N VAL A 304 12.57 -6.13 23.32
CA VAL A 304 13.05 -5.39 24.51
C VAL A 304 12.52 -6.14 25.73
N THR A 305 13.29 -7.10 26.22
CA THR A 305 13.14 -7.50 27.63
C THR A 305 13.65 -6.32 28.46
N PRO A 306 12.89 -5.79 29.43
CA PRO A 306 13.39 -4.75 30.32
C PRO A 306 14.66 -5.20 31.07
#